data_AF-A0A9P7NL24-F1
#
_entry.id   AF-A0A9P7NL24-F1
#
_cell.length_a   1.000
_cell.length_b   1.000
_cell.length_c   1.000
_cell.angle_alpha   90.00
_cell.angle_beta   90.00
_cell.angle_gamma   90.00
#
_symmetry.space_group_name_H-M   'P 1'
#
loop_
_entity.id
_entity.type
_entity.pdbx_description
1 polymer ?
#
loop_
_entity_poly.entity_id
_entity_poly.type
_entity_poly.pdbx_seq_one_letter_code
_entity_poly.pdbx_strand_id
1 'polypeptide(L)'
;MGVSAGRTESGVIAQYFEKPGEVADLMAEVQLTHEEAQEKEEVISDPLDNMEDFFQLYEMQDLVVIHAYDGDQDEHVLEEVKPRYIIMYEPDASFIRRVEVYRSSHNDRNVRVYFMYYGGSVEEQRYLSNVRREKDAFTKLIKERASMSLVMTVDPHGMEDPQDVFLRTINTRIAGGGRLAATAQPPRVVVDVREFRSSLPSLLHGRSMVIVPCMLTVGDYILSPTMCVERKSINDLISSFKDGRLFTQAETMFQHYKNVMLLIEFDQNKSFTLEPFADLSGSLSSVGPPNVSSDLQSKIVLLTLAFPRLRIIWSSSPYQTAEIFESLKAQEEEPDPMAAVRAGLDRDMRVEDQVFNQEPQEMLAKVPGVTGKNIKNLVMGAENIREVANMEVGELRPLVGEEVGKAVYGFFNRNVMAEEE
;
A
#
# COMPACT_ATOMS: atom_id res chain seq x y z
N MET A 1 -20.88 29.20 36.80
CA MET A 1 -21.89 28.12 36.68
C MET A 1 -22.27 28.02 35.21
N GLY A 2 -22.16 26.83 34.60
CA GLY A 2 -22.34 26.66 33.16
C GLY A 2 -23.79 26.83 32.73
N VAL A 3 -24.03 27.60 31.67
CA VAL A 3 -25.37 27.82 31.10
C VAL A 3 -25.50 27.00 29.82
N SER A 4 -26.39 26.01 29.86
CA SER A 4 -26.73 25.15 28.74
C SER A 4 -27.68 25.87 27.78
N ALA A 5 -27.33 25.94 26.50
CA ALA A 5 -28.26 26.37 25.45
C ALA A 5 -29.26 25.23 25.16
N GLY A 6 -30.54 25.46 25.46
CA GLY A 6 -31.62 24.51 25.18
C GLY A 6 -31.94 24.42 23.68
N ARG A 7 -32.09 23.19 23.17
CA ARG A 7 -32.61 22.90 21.82
C ARG A 7 -34.14 22.97 21.81
N THR A 8 -34.73 23.48 20.73
CA THR A 8 -36.19 23.44 20.52
C THR A 8 -36.63 22.04 20.06
N GLU A 9 -37.93 21.72 20.14
CA GLU A 9 -38.50 20.42 19.76
C GLU A 9 -38.29 20.04 18.27
N SER A 10 -37.79 20.95 17.43
CA SER A 10 -37.40 20.68 16.05
C SER A 10 -35.87 20.58 15.83
N GLY A 11 -35.08 20.50 16.91
CA GLY A 11 -33.65 20.21 16.85
C GLY A 11 -32.73 21.39 16.48
N VAL A 12 -33.25 22.61 16.34
CA VAL A 12 -32.45 23.81 16.07
C VAL A 12 -32.00 24.48 17.38
N ILE A 13 -30.76 24.94 17.43
CA ILE A 13 -30.17 25.67 18.57
C ILE A 13 -30.81 27.06 18.65
N ALA A 14 -31.43 27.40 19.77
CA ALA A 14 -32.03 28.72 19.98
C ALA A 14 -30.94 29.81 20.10
N GLN A 15 -31.04 30.87 19.29
CA GLN A 15 -30.19 32.05 19.44
C GLN A 15 -30.55 32.80 20.73
N TYR A 16 -29.53 33.05 21.55
CA TYR A 16 -29.63 33.83 22.78
C TYR A 16 -29.75 35.32 22.44
N PHE A 17 -30.83 35.97 22.88
CA PHE A 17 -30.97 37.43 22.83
C PHE A 17 -30.70 37.98 24.23
N GLU A 18 -29.62 38.74 24.38
CA GLU A 18 -29.28 39.43 25.63
C GLU A 18 -30.36 40.45 25.98
N LYS A 19 -30.82 40.44 27.25
CA LYS A 19 -31.76 41.44 27.74
C LYS A 19 -30.99 42.70 28.15
N PRO A 20 -31.44 43.90 27.77
CA PRO A 20 -30.71 45.15 27.98
C PRO A 20 -30.51 45.58 29.45
N GLY A 21 -31.00 44.80 30.43
CA GLY A 21 -30.83 45.09 31.85
C GLY A 21 -29.53 44.54 32.47
N GLU A 22 -28.98 43.45 31.94
CA GLU A 22 -27.80 42.79 32.55
C GLU A 22 -26.49 43.57 32.29
N VAL A 23 -26.41 44.28 31.16
CA VAL A 23 -25.25 45.12 30.82
C VAL A 23 -25.17 46.37 31.71
N ALA A 24 -26.32 46.90 32.15
CA ALA A 24 -26.37 48.10 32.99
C ALA A 24 -25.90 47.82 34.43
N ASP A 25 -26.21 46.63 34.98
CA ASP A 25 -25.74 46.22 36.31
C ASP A 25 -24.22 45.93 36.30
N LEU A 26 -23.71 45.29 35.24
CA LEU A 26 -22.27 45.03 35.08
C LEU A 26 -21.45 46.31 34.88
N MET A 27 -22.01 47.36 34.27
CA MET A 27 -21.33 48.66 34.14
C MET A 27 -21.37 49.48 35.44
N ALA A 28 -22.33 49.23 36.33
CA ALA A 28 -22.40 49.89 37.63
C ALA A 28 -21.39 49.33 38.65
N GLU A 29 -20.99 48.07 38.51
CA GLU A 29 -19.97 47.42 39.37
C GLU A 29 -18.52 47.82 39.00
N VAL A 30 -18.29 48.40 37.81
CA VAL A 30 -16.96 48.86 37.36
C VAL A 30 -16.84 50.38 37.55
N GLN A 31 -16.87 50.85 38.79
CA GLN A 31 -16.38 52.19 39.13
C GLN A 31 -14.97 52.08 39.74
N LEU A 32 -13.98 52.44 38.91
CA LEU A 32 -12.56 52.54 39.27
C LEU A 32 -12.38 53.42 40.51
N THR A 33 -11.77 52.87 41.56
CA THR A 33 -11.37 53.64 42.75
C THR A 33 -10.19 54.55 42.42
N HIS A 34 -10.23 55.79 42.93
CA HIS A 34 -9.29 56.89 42.67
C HIS A 34 -7.80 56.59 42.96
N GLU A 35 -7.48 55.43 43.53
CA GLU A 35 -6.12 54.97 43.84
C GLU A 35 -5.46 54.21 42.67
N GLU A 36 -6.21 53.69 41.70
CA GLU A 36 -5.65 53.06 40.48
C GLU A 36 -5.26 54.08 39.39
N ALA A 37 -5.65 55.35 39.54
CA ALA A 37 -5.31 56.42 38.60
C ALA A 37 -3.93 57.07 38.87
N GLN A 38 -3.18 56.62 39.87
CA GLN A 38 -1.87 57.19 40.25
C GLN A 38 -0.68 56.26 40.03
N GLU A 39 -0.87 55.07 39.46
CA GLU A 39 0.25 54.33 38.89
C GLU A 39 0.69 55.01 37.60
N LYS A 40 1.91 55.53 37.63
CA LYS A 40 2.58 56.22 36.53
C LYS A 40 2.48 55.38 35.26
N GLU A 41 2.07 56.03 34.17
CA GLU A 41 2.26 55.55 32.80
C GLU A 41 3.74 55.18 32.59
N GLU A 42 4.07 53.90 32.74
CA GLU A 42 5.23 53.35 32.05
C GLU A 42 4.89 53.39 30.57
N VAL A 43 5.58 54.27 29.84
CA VAL A 43 5.56 54.34 28.38
C VAL A 43 6.10 53.01 27.87
N ILE A 44 5.21 52.03 27.71
CA ILE A 44 5.41 50.91 26.81
C ILE A 44 5.25 51.51 25.43
N SER A 45 6.37 51.92 24.81
CA SER A 45 6.39 52.18 23.38
C SER A 45 5.98 50.88 22.70
N ASP A 46 4.78 50.84 22.12
CA ASP A 46 4.36 49.73 21.28
C ASP A 46 5.39 49.59 20.14
N PRO A 47 6.09 48.45 19.99
CA PRO A 47 7.08 48.25 18.92
C PRO A 47 6.48 48.40 17.51
N LEU A 48 5.16 48.54 17.42
CA LEU A 48 4.38 48.63 16.18
C LEU A 48 3.98 50.07 15.79
N ASP A 49 4.33 51.10 16.55
CA ASP A 49 4.00 52.50 16.19
C ASP A 49 4.63 52.94 14.84
N ASN A 50 5.66 52.24 14.37
CA ASN A 50 6.31 52.48 13.07
C ASN A 50 5.88 51.48 11.98
N MET A 51 4.75 50.78 12.12
CA MET A 51 4.31 49.79 11.12
C MET A 51 3.90 50.47 9.80
N GLU A 52 3.31 51.67 9.86
CA GLU A 52 2.84 52.42 8.68
C GLU A 52 4.00 53.00 7.83
N ASP A 53 5.18 53.23 8.43
CA ASP A 53 6.36 53.74 7.72
C ASP A 53 7.10 52.65 6.91
N PHE A 54 6.95 51.38 7.28
CA PHE A 54 7.67 50.25 6.64
C PHE A 54 6.76 49.22 5.96
N PHE A 55 5.48 49.13 6.33
CA PHE A 55 4.54 48.14 5.81
C PHE A 55 3.30 48.82 5.25
N GLN A 56 3.08 48.67 3.94
CA GLN A 56 1.86 49.09 3.28
C GLN A 56 0.90 47.89 3.18
N LEU A 57 -0.34 48.03 3.67
CA LEU A 57 -1.39 47.07 3.35
C LEU A 57 -1.75 47.19 1.88
N TYR A 58 -1.52 46.13 1.11
CA TYR A 58 -2.02 46.04 -0.25
C TYR A 58 -3.53 45.84 -0.25
N GLU A 59 -4.23 46.64 -1.06
CA GLU A 59 -5.61 46.33 -1.37
C GLU A 59 -5.65 45.00 -2.14
N MET A 60 -6.64 44.15 -1.83
CA MET A 60 -6.91 42.88 -2.52
C MET A 60 -7.07 43.02 -4.05
N GLN A 61 -7.16 44.25 -4.56
CA GLN A 61 -7.29 44.58 -5.98
C GLN A 61 -5.96 44.41 -6.75
N ASP A 62 -4.81 44.53 -6.07
CA ASP A 62 -3.47 44.47 -6.67
C ASP A 62 -2.74 43.14 -6.43
N LEU A 63 -3.40 42.18 -5.77
CA LEU A 63 -2.80 40.90 -5.41
C LEU A 63 -2.70 39.96 -6.63
N VAL A 64 -1.47 39.65 -7.05
CA VAL A 64 -1.18 38.60 -8.02
C VAL A 64 -0.74 37.34 -7.27
N VAL A 65 -1.57 36.30 -7.31
CA VAL A 65 -1.24 34.99 -6.72
C VAL A 65 -0.80 34.05 -7.83
N ILE A 66 0.40 33.49 -7.68
CA ILE A 66 0.92 32.44 -8.56
C ILE A 66 0.74 31.11 -7.83
N HIS A 67 -0.08 30.23 -8.40
CA HIS A 67 -0.37 28.92 -7.84
C HIS A 67 -0.05 27.84 -8.88
N ALA A 68 0.63 26.78 -8.44
CA ALA A 68 0.83 25.58 -9.24
C ALA A 68 -0.38 24.65 -9.06
N TYR A 69 -0.80 23.95 -10.10
CA TYR A 69 -1.96 23.04 -10.01
C TYR A 69 -1.73 21.97 -8.93
N ASP A 70 -2.59 21.93 -7.92
CA ASP A 70 -2.53 20.97 -6.80
C ASP A 70 -3.83 20.18 -6.63
N GLY A 71 -4.54 19.97 -7.74
CA GLY A 71 -5.71 19.11 -7.76
C GLY A 71 -6.78 19.62 -6.80
N ASP A 72 -7.12 18.82 -5.78
CA ASP A 72 -8.25 19.10 -4.90
C ASP A 72 -8.03 20.31 -3.98
N GLN A 73 -6.78 20.75 -3.77
CA GLN A 73 -6.49 21.99 -3.04
C GLN A 73 -6.85 23.24 -3.84
N ASP A 74 -6.93 23.14 -5.18
CA ASP A 74 -7.26 24.29 -6.04
C ASP A 74 -8.65 24.88 -5.74
N GLU A 75 -9.60 24.06 -5.27
CA GLU A 75 -10.94 24.53 -4.87
C GLU A 75 -10.87 25.45 -3.65
N HIS A 76 -10.10 25.07 -2.65
CA HIS A 76 -9.89 25.85 -1.43
C HIS A 76 -9.23 27.20 -1.76
N VAL A 77 -8.25 27.19 -2.65
CA VAL A 77 -7.56 28.42 -3.09
C VAL A 77 -8.51 29.36 -3.84
N LEU A 78 -9.39 28.83 -4.70
CA LEU A 78 -10.41 29.63 -5.39
C LEU A 78 -11.41 30.25 -4.41
N GLU A 79 -11.79 29.54 -3.34
CA GLU A 79 -12.68 30.04 -2.31
C GLU A 79 -12.03 31.07 -1.36
N GLU A 80 -10.73 30.93 -1.07
CA GLU A 80 -9.99 31.85 -0.21
C GLU A 80 -9.66 33.16 -0.94
N VAL A 81 -9.04 33.05 -2.12
CA VAL A 81 -8.55 34.21 -2.89
C VAL A 81 -9.70 34.94 -3.60
N LYS A 82 -10.78 34.22 -3.92
CA LYS A 82 -11.95 34.69 -4.67
C LYS A 82 -11.61 35.56 -5.89
N PRO A 83 -10.79 35.07 -6.83
CA PRO A 83 -10.26 35.87 -7.92
C PRO A 83 -11.34 36.29 -8.94
N ARG A 84 -11.25 37.51 -9.45
CA ARG A 84 -12.08 37.98 -10.58
C ARG A 84 -11.47 37.62 -11.93
N TYR A 85 -10.15 37.58 -12.01
CA TYR A 85 -9.40 37.27 -13.23
C TYR A 85 -8.53 36.04 -12.95
N ILE A 86 -8.67 35.02 -13.79
CA ILE A 86 -7.89 33.78 -13.70
C ILE A 86 -7.11 33.66 -15.00
N ILE A 87 -5.79 33.52 -14.91
CA ILE A 87 -4.90 33.33 -16.05
C ILE A 87 -4.28 31.95 -15.92
N MET A 88 -4.59 31.06 -16.86
CA MET A 88 -4.06 29.70 -16.90
C MET A 88 -2.88 29.66 -17.86
N TYR A 89 -1.70 29.29 -17.35
CA TYR A 89 -0.47 29.22 -18.14
C TYR A 89 -0.40 27.97 -19.04
N GLU A 90 -0.88 26.83 -18.53
CA GLU A 90 -1.15 25.62 -19.28
C GLU A 90 -2.64 25.26 -19.07
N PRO A 91 -3.45 25.06 -20.11
CA PRO A 91 -4.86 24.72 -19.95
C PRO A 91 -5.01 23.28 -19.43
N ASP A 92 -5.59 23.13 -18.25
CA ASP A 92 -5.97 21.83 -17.70
C ASP A 92 -7.50 21.65 -17.64
N ALA A 93 -7.98 20.50 -18.11
CA ALA A 93 -9.41 20.21 -18.18
C ALA A 93 -10.06 20.05 -16.79
N SER A 94 -9.32 19.55 -15.79
CA SER A 94 -9.85 19.37 -14.44
C SER A 94 -10.03 20.73 -13.74
N PHE A 95 -9.04 21.61 -13.85
CA PHE A 95 -9.11 22.95 -13.28
C PHE A 95 -10.18 23.82 -13.98
N ILE A 96 -10.35 23.72 -15.30
CA ILE A 96 -11.43 24.43 -16.03
C ILE A 96 -12.80 24.08 -15.45
N ARG A 97 -13.06 22.80 -15.15
CA ARG A 97 -14.33 22.36 -14.54
C ARG A 97 -14.52 22.88 -13.13
N ARG A 98 -13.46 22.95 -12.34
CA ARG A 98 -13.51 23.58 -11.00
C ARG A 98 -13.86 25.06 -11.13
N VAL A 99 -13.30 25.76 -12.10
CA VAL A 99 -13.64 27.17 -12.36
C VAL A 99 -15.10 27.33 -12.83
N GLU A 100 -15.65 26.39 -13.60
CA GLU A 100 -17.09 26.38 -13.95
C GLU A 100 -17.98 26.25 -12.70
N VAL A 101 -17.62 25.35 -11.77
CA VAL A 101 -18.31 25.19 -10.48
C VAL A 101 -18.17 26.45 -9.63
N TYR A 102 -16.98 27.03 -9.54
CA TYR A 102 -16.71 28.28 -8.81
C TYR A 102 -17.54 29.45 -9.36
N ARG A 103 -17.65 29.57 -10.69
CA ARG A 103 -18.49 30.58 -11.34
C ARG A 103 -19.97 30.37 -11.01
N SER A 104 -20.42 29.13 -10.92
CA SER A 104 -21.79 28.78 -10.55
C SER A 104 -22.08 29.16 -9.08
N SER A 105 -21.13 28.93 -8.17
CA SER A 105 -21.28 29.30 -6.75
C SER A 105 -21.20 30.81 -6.50
N HIS A 106 -20.50 31.56 -7.35
CA HIS A 106 -20.30 33.01 -7.22
C HIS A 106 -20.91 33.79 -8.39
N ASN A 107 -22.23 33.69 -8.58
CA ASN A 107 -22.95 34.37 -9.66
C ASN A 107 -22.89 35.91 -9.57
N ASP A 108 -22.59 36.46 -8.38
CA ASP A 108 -22.46 37.91 -8.16
C ASP A 108 -21.17 38.51 -8.74
N ARG A 109 -20.18 37.66 -9.10
CA ARG A 109 -18.88 38.09 -9.63
C ARG A 109 -18.72 37.67 -11.08
N ASN A 110 -18.41 38.65 -11.93
CA ASN A 110 -18.04 38.40 -13.33
C ASN A 110 -16.60 37.87 -13.42
N VAL A 111 -16.42 36.57 -13.16
CA VAL A 111 -15.15 35.85 -13.30
C VAL A 111 -14.76 35.75 -14.77
N ARG A 112 -13.54 36.15 -15.12
CA ARG A 112 -12.97 36.02 -16.48
C ARG A 112 -11.76 35.11 -16.45
N VAL A 113 -11.74 34.14 -17.36
CA VAL A 113 -10.66 33.16 -17.52
C VAL A 113 -9.93 33.45 -18.82
N TYR A 114 -8.60 33.49 -18.75
CA TYR A 114 -7.72 33.64 -19.90
C TYR A 114 -6.84 32.39 -20.03
N PHE A 115 -6.83 31.81 -21.23
CA PHE A 115 -5.95 30.70 -21.57
C PHE A 115 -4.70 31.24 -22.26
N MET A 116 -3.54 30.84 -21.75
CA MET A 116 -2.28 30.96 -22.46
C MET A 116 -1.89 29.58 -22.95
N TYR A 117 -1.57 29.47 -24.24
CA TYR A 117 -0.97 28.29 -24.82
C TYR A 117 -0.29 28.69 -26.13
N TYR A 118 0.72 27.92 -26.53
CA TYR A 118 1.38 28.10 -27.82
C TYR A 118 0.60 27.36 -28.91
N GLY A 119 0.24 28.04 -29.99
CA GLY A 119 -0.41 27.41 -31.14
C GLY A 119 0.51 26.43 -31.86
N GLY A 120 0.01 25.25 -32.19
CA GLY A 120 0.78 24.18 -32.85
C GLY A 120 1.81 23.51 -31.93
N SER A 121 1.69 23.69 -30.61
CA SER A 121 2.56 23.08 -29.62
C SER A 121 2.09 21.68 -29.18
N VAL A 122 2.97 20.95 -28.51
CA VAL A 122 2.64 19.68 -27.86
C VAL A 122 1.64 19.87 -26.73
N GLU A 123 1.67 21.02 -26.04
CA GLU A 123 0.75 21.37 -24.95
C GLU A 123 -0.70 21.46 -25.45
N GLU A 124 -0.92 22.20 -26.56
CA GLU A 124 -2.22 22.28 -27.21
C GLU A 124 -2.71 20.90 -27.63
N GLN A 125 -1.84 20.11 -28.28
CA GLN A 125 -2.20 18.77 -28.72
C GLN A 125 -2.54 17.85 -27.53
N ARG A 126 -1.82 17.94 -26.42
CA ARG A 126 -2.08 17.18 -25.19
C ARG A 126 -3.45 17.51 -24.61
N TYR A 127 -3.77 18.81 -24.48
CA TYR A 127 -5.08 19.27 -24.02
C TYR A 127 -6.22 18.77 -24.93
N LEU A 128 -6.11 18.98 -26.24
CA LEU A 128 -7.11 18.54 -27.21
C LEU A 128 -7.28 17.01 -27.23
N SER A 129 -6.18 16.27 -27.04
CA SER A 129 -6.21 14.80 -27.01
C SER A 129 -6.90 14.29 -25.75
N ASN A 130 -6.67 14.91 -24.59
CA ASN A 130 -7.37 14.59 -23.35
C ASN A 130 -8.88 14.81 -23.47
N VAL A 131 -9.30 15.98 -23.98
CA VAL A 131 -10.73 16.30 -24.17
C VAL A 131 -11.39 15.34 -25.17
N ARG A 132 -10.71 14.99 -26.27
CA ARG A 132 -11.22 14.00 -27.24
C ARG A 132 -11.33 12.61 -26.62
N ARG A 133 -10.29 12.14 -25.93
CA ARG A 133 -10.27 10.83 -25.27
C ARG A 133 -11.40 10.69 -24.27
N GLU A 134 -11.65 11.74 -23.49
CA GLU A 134 -12.73 11.77 -22.52
C GLU A 134 -14.10 11.73 -23.20
N LYS A 135 -14.33 12.56 -24.22
CA LYS A 135 -15.56 12.53 -25.02
C LYS A 135 -15.82 11.15 -25.61
N ASP A 136 -14.79 10.51 -26.17
CA ASP A 136 -14.91 9.18 -26.77
C ASP A 136 -15.20 8.11 -25.71
N ALA A 137 -14.57 8.21 -24.53
CA ALA A 137 -14.84 7.32 -23.40
C ALA A 137 -16.30 7.44 -22.91
N PHE A 138 -16.83 8.65 -22.73
CA PHE A 138 -18.24 8.85 -22.37
C PHE A 138 -19.19 8.35 -23.45
N THR A 139 -18.88 8.60 -24.73
CA THR A 139 -19.69 8.11 -25.84
C THR A 139 -19.71 6.58 -25.88
N LYS A 140 -18.56 5.93 -25.61
CA LYS A 140 -18.45 4.47 -25.53
C LYS A 140 -19.27 3.92 -24.37
N LEU A 141 -19.20 4.54 -23.18
CA LEU A 141 -20.01 4.16 -22.02
C LEU A 141 -21.52 4.23 -22.32
N ILE A 142 -21.98 5.28 -22.99
CA ILE A 142 -23.40 5.42 -23.36
C ILE A 142 -23.83 4.31 -24.32
N LYS A 143 -22.98 4.00 -25.32
CA LYS A 143 -23.26 2.92 -26.29
C LYS A 143 -23.28 1.55 -25.61
N GLU A 144 -22.30 1.26 -24.75
CA GLU A 144 -22.24 0.00 -23.99
C GLU A 144 -23.44 -0.13 -23.07
N ARG A 145 -23.79 0.93 -22.33
CA ARG A 145 -25.00 0.97 -21.49
C ARG A 145 -26.27 0.75 -22.28
N ALA A 146 -26.40 1.35 -23.47
CA ALA A 146 -27.56 1.13 -24.33
C ALA A 146 -27.62 -0.31 -24.89
N SER A 147 -26.47 -0.96 -25.06
CA SER A 147 -26.37 -2.34 -25.54
C SER A 147 -26.48 -3.41 -24.44
N MET A 148 -26.31 -3.03 -23.17
CA MET A 148 -26.53 -3.93 -22.04
C MET A 148 -28.03 -4.26 -21.94
N SER A 149 -28.39 -5.51 -22.22
CA SER A 149 -29.72 -6.00 -21.84
C SER A 149 -29.82 -5.98 -20.31
N LEU A 150 -30.98 -5.55 -19.80
CA LEU A 150 -31.34 -5.78 -18.41
C LEU A 150 -31.26 -7.28 -18.17
N VAL A 151 -30.18 -7.74 -17.54
CA VAL A 151 -30.15 -9.07 -16.96
C VAL A 151 -31.25 -9.04 -15.91
N MET A 152 -32.31 -9.81 -16.10
CA MET A 152 -33.24 -10.06 -15.01
C MET A 152 -32.38 -10.55 -13.85
N THR A 153 -32.35 -9.76 -12.78
CA THR A 153 -31.83 -10.18 -11.50
C THR A 153 -32.72 -11.34 -11.07
N VAL A 154 -32.38 -12.56 -11.50
CA VAL A 154 -32.60 -13.71 -10.64
C VAL A 154 -31.91 -13.33 -9.35
N ASP A 155 -32.73 -13.09 -8.33
CA ASP A 155 -32.27 -12.75 -7.00
C ASP A 155 -31.04 -13.62 -6.65
N PRO A 156 -29.97 -13.06 -6.06
CA PRO A 156 -28.83 -13.86 -5.58
C PRO A 156 -29.23 -14.90 -4.52
N HIS A 157 -30.50 -14.88 -4.09
CA HIS A 157 -31.15 -15.86 -3.24
C HIS A 157 -31.76 -17.03 -4.03
N GLY A 158 -31.27 -17.31 -5.24
CA GLY A 158 -31.28 -18.66 -5.79
C GLY A 158 -30.43 -19.56 -4.89
N MET A 159 -31.01 -19.92 -3.74
CA MET A 159 -30.48 -20.85 -2.75
C MET A 159 -29.93 -22.08 -3.48
N GLU A 160 -28.61 -22.22 -3.54
CA GLU A 160 -28.09 -23.56 -3.28
C GLU A 160 -28.63 -23.89 -1.88
N ASP A 161 -29.53 -24.86 -1.80
CA ASP A 161 -30.18 -25.24 -0.56
C ASP A 161 -29.07 -25.52 0.49
N PRO A 162 -29.18 -25.00 1.73
CA PRO A 162 -28.22 -25.33 2.78
C PRO A 162 -28.05 -26.84 2.99
N GLN A 163 -29.05 -27.62 2.55
CA GLN A 163 -29.03 -29.08 2.51
C GLN A 163 -28.08 -29.64 1.43
N ASP A 164 -27.91 -28.99 0.27
CA ASP A 164 -26.98 -29.44 -0.77
C ASP A 164 -25.52 -29.18 -0.39
N VAL A 165 -25.22 -28.08 0.31
CA VAL A 165 -23.90 -27.83 0.91
C VAL A 165 -23.59 -28.88 1.98
N PHE A 166 -24.57 -29.24 2.80
CA PHE A 166 -24.45 -30.28 3.83
C PHE A 166 -24.34 -31.70 3.26
N LEU A 167 -25.03 -32.00 2.15
CA LEU A 167 -24.98 -33.30 1.47
C LEU A 167 -23.63 -33.54 0.77
N ARG A 168 -22.94 -32.48 0.31
CA ARG A 168 -21.53 -32.58 -0.15
C ARG A 168 -20.58 -32.96 0.99
N THR A 169 -20.87 -32.54 2.22
CA THR A 169 -20.06 -32.91 3.40
C THR A 169 -20.28 -34.37 3.85
N ILE A 170 -21.37 -35.03 3.44
CA ILE A 170 -21.82 -36.30 4.04
C ILE A 170 -21.81 -37.53 3.12
N ASN A 171 -21.53 -37.40 1.82
CA ASN A 171 -21.43 -38.54 0.88
C ASN A 171 -20.00 -38.66 0.32
N THR A 172 -19.23 -39.76 0.35
CA THR A 172 -19.47 -41.18 0.65
C THR A 172 -18.15 -41.88 1.06
N ARG A 173 -17.95 -42.16 2.36
CA ARG A 173 -17.05 -43.26 2.82
C ARG A 173 -17.59 -43.96 4.06
N ILE A 174 -18.91 -44.13 4.13
CA ILE A 174 -19.57 -44.92 5.17
C ILE A 174 -19.75 -46.35 4.64
N ALA A 175 -18.63 -47.08 4.58
CA ALA A 175 -18.61 -48.52 4.40
C ALA A 175 -17.54 -49.08 5.35
N GLY A 176 -17.88 -49.17 6.65
CA GLY A 176 -17.02 -49.79 7.67
C GLY A 176 -16.84 -48.99 8.97
N GLY A 177 -17.93 -48.72 9.69
CA GLY A 177 -17.94 -48.65 11.17
C GLY A 177 -16.88 -47.83 11.92
N GLY A 178 -16.34 -46.75 11.36
CA GLY A 178 -15.40 -45.84 12.03
C GLY A 178 -16.10 -44.59 12.56
N ARG A 179 -15.79 -44.18 13.80
CA ARG A 179 -16.35 -43.01 14.50
C ARG A 179 -16.34 -41.74 13.63
N LEU A 180 -17.48 -41.06 13.56
CA LEU A 180 -17.60 -39.69 13.05
C LEU A 180 -16.72 -38.74 13.87
N ALA A 181 -15.55 -38.40 13.33
CA ALA A 181 -14.91 -37.12 13.60
C ALA A 181 -15.10 -36.26 12.34
N ALA A 182 -16.36 -35.99 11.98
CA ALA A 182 -16.66 -34.87 11.10
C ALA A 182 -16.42 -33.62 11.94
N THR A 183 -15.24 -33.02 11.83
CA THR A 183 -14.96 -31.72 12.43
C THR A 183 -15.95 -30.74 11.82
N ALA A 184 -16.96 -30.33 12.59
CA ALA A 184 -18.09 -29.51 12.15
C ALA A 184 -17.72 -28.05 11.81
N GLN A 185 -16.46 -27.77 11.49
CA GLN A 185 -15.97 -26.43 11.21
C GLN A 185 -15.79 -26.26 9.70
N PRO A 186 -16.18 -25.09 9.14
CA PRO A 186 -16.00 -24.83 7.73
C PRO A 186 -14.51 -24.85 7.38
N PRO A 187 -14.13 -25.32 6.18
CA PRO A 187 -12.75 -25.44 5.77
C PRO A 187 -12.08 -24.07 5.80
N ARG A 188 -10.99 -23.89 6.57
CA ARG A 188 -10.23 -22.63 6.64
C ARG A 188 -8.86 -22.69 5.99
N VAL A 189 -8.44 -21.61 5.34
CA VAL A 189 -7.09 -21.47 4.80
C VAL A 189 -6.46 -20.22 5.39
N VAL A 190 -5.26 -20.35 5.94
CA VAL A 190 -4.49 -19.19 6.40
C VAL A 190 -3.70 -18.67 5.20
N VAL A 191 -3.87 -17.39 4.90
CA VAL A 191 -3.31 -16.74 3.70
C VAL A 191 -2.44 -15.58 4.12
N ASP A 192 -1.26 -15.46 3.50
CA ASP A 192 -0.41 -14.30 3.70
C ASP A 192 -1.09 -13.01 3.20
N VAL A 193 -1.07 -11.93 3.99
CA VAL A 193 -1.69 -10.65 3.60
C VAL A 193 -1.12 -10.05 2.31
N ARG A 194 0.15 -10.31 1.97
CA ARG A 194 0.76 -9.82 0.71
C ARG A 194 0.11 -10.46 -0.52
N GLU A 195 -0.47 -11.64 -0.33
CA GLU A 195 -1.06 -12.45 -1.38
C GLU A 195 -2.50 -12.04 -1.73
N PHE A 196 -3.12 -11.15 -0.95
CA PHE A 196 -4.41 -10.53 -1.28
C PHE A 196 -4.37 -9.60 -2.51
N ARG A 197 -3.18 -9.33 -3.06
CA ARG A 197 -3.04 -8.69 -4.38
C ARG A 197 -3.43 -9.62 -5.53
N SER A 198 -3.49 -10.93 -5.30
CA SER A 198 -3.90 -11.92 -6.29
C SER A 198 -5.41 -12.19 -6.24
N SER A 199 -5.96 -12.80 -7.29
CA SER A 199 -7.38 -13.15 -7.37
C SER A 199 -7.72 -14.46 -6.64
N LEU A 200 -6.71 -15.25 -6.25
CA LEU A 200 -6.90 -16.58 -5.68
C LEU A 200 -7.65 -16.56 -4.33
N PRO A 201 -7.36 -15.66 -3.37
CA PRO A 201 -8.14 -15.55 -2.14
C PRO A 201 -9.63 -15.35 -2.42
N SER A 202 -10.00 -14.41 -3.31
CA SER A 202 -11.41 -14.18 -3.66
C SER A 202 -12.09 -15.45 -4.22
N LEU A 203 -11.37 -16.26 -5.00
CA LEU A 203 -11.88 -17.52 -5.55
C LEU A 203 -12.02 -18.63 -4.50
N LEU A 204 -11.11 -18.71 -3.53
CA LEU A 204 -11.21 -19.64 -2.41
C LEU A 204 -12.44 -19.33 -1.54
N HIS A 205 -12.69 -18.04 -1.29
CA HIS A 205 -13.88 -17.61 -0.56
C HIS A 205 -15.16 -17.94 -1.33
N GLY A 206 -15.17 -17.74 -2.66
CA GLY A 206 -16.28 -18.15 -3.53
C GLY A 206 -16.57 -19.65 -3.52
N ARG A 207 -15.61 -20.49 -3.11
CA ARG A 207 -15.76 -21.94 -2.91
C ARG A 207 -16.05 -22.35 -1.47
N SER A 208 -16.61 -21.45 -0.66
CA SER A 208 -17.00 -21.72 0.74
C SER A 208 -15.83 -22.08 1.67
N MET A 209 -14.60 -21.66 1.34
CA MET A 209 -13.45 -21.75 2.25
C MET A 209 -13.33 -20.46 3.06
N VAL A 210 -13.18 -20.58 4.38
CA VAL A 210 -12.94 -19.44 5.28
C VAL A 210 -11.50 -18.99 5.15
N ILE A 211 -11.30 -17.74 4.76
CA ILE A 211 -9.96 -17.18 4.58
C ILE A 211 -9.56 -16.43 5.84
N VAL A 212 -8.40 -16.78 6.38
CA VAL A 212 -7.82 -16.09 7.53
C VAL A 212 -6.57 -15.33 7.06
N PRO A 213 -6.65 -14.01 6.87
CA PRO A 213 -5.49 -13.19 6.55
C PRO A 213 -4.53 -13.12 7.74
N CYS A 214 -3.29 -13.53 7.54
CA CYS A 214 -2.21 -13.43 8.53
C CYS A 214 -0.93 -12.91 7.87
N MET A 215 -0.04 -12.27 8.62
CA MET A 215 1.34 -12.03 8.15
C MET A 215 2.15 -13.29 8.40
N LEU A 216 2.50 -14.02 7.34
CA LEU A 216 3.26 -15.26 7.44
C LEU A 216 4.73 -15.00 7.15
N THR A 217 5.61 -15.54 8.00
CA THR A 217 7.05 -15.53 7.75
C THR A 217 7.47 -16.60 6.76
N VAL A 218 6.72 -17.70 6.68
CA VAL A 218 7.06 -18.90 5.90
C VAL A 218 5.86 -19.36 5.09
N GLY A 219 6.00 -19.38 3.77
CA GLY A 219 4.96 -19.77 2.81
C GLY A 219 3.85 -18.74 2.59
N ASP A 220 3.07 -18.94 1.54
CA ASP A 220 1.99 -18.03 1.15
C ASP A 220 0.61 -18.53 1.63
N TYR A 221 0.40 -19.85 1.57
CA TYR A 221 -0.86 -20.49 1.95
C TYR A 221 -0.59 -21.68 2.87
N ILE A 222 -1.30 -21.74 3.99
CA ILE A 222 -1.25 -22.87 4.92
C ILE A 222 -2.60 -23.56 4.89
N LEU A 223 -2.62 -24.78 4.35
CA LEU A 223 -3.84 -25.57 4.13
C LEU A 223 -4.20 -26.44 5.35
N SER A 224 -3.17 -26.90 6.08
CA SER A 224 -3.26 -27.79 7.25
C SER A 224 -2.07 -27.50 8.19
N PRO A 225 -2.12 -27.87 9.49
CA PRO A 225 -1.01 -27.68 10.42
C PRO A 225 0.33 -28.25 9.92
N THR A 226 0.28 -29.24 9.01
CA THR A 226 1.47 -29.88 8.45
C THR A 226 1.80 -29.48 7.01
N MET A 227 0.89 -28.77 6.33
CA MET A 227 0.94 -28.51 4.89
C MET A 227 1.07 -27.01 4.59
N CYS A 228 2.16 -26.67 3.91
CA CYS A 228 2.47 -25.31 3.48
C CYS A 228 2.64 -25.27 1.96
N VAL A 229 2.08 -24.25 1.33
CA VAL A 229 2.12 -24.01 -0.10
C VAL A 229 2.76 -22.65 -0.37
N GLU A 230 3.79 -22.65 -1.22
CA GLU A 230 4.34 -21.44 -1.84
C GLU A 230 3.75 -21.33 -3.25
N ARG A 231 3.09 -20.20 -3.55
CA ARG A 231 2.54 -19.93 -4.87
C ARG A 231 3.53 -19.09 -5.66
N LYS A 232 3.88 -19.55 -6.87
CA LYS A 232 4.80 -18.83 -7.75
C LYS A 232 4.21 -18.71 -9.17
N SER A 233 4.13 -17.49 -9.68
CA SER A 233 3.89 -17.27 -11.10
C SER A 233 5.12 -17.69 -11.91
N ILE A 234 4.99 -17.94 -13.21
CA ILE A 234 6.13 -18.34 -14.07
C ILE A 234 7.26 -17.29 -14.03
N ASN A 235 6.91 -16.01 -14.07
CA ASN A 235 7.90 -14.92 -14.05
C ASN A 235 8.62 -14.84 -12.70
N ASP A 236 7.87 -15.04 -11.61
CA ASP A 236 8.42 -15.05 -10.26
C ASP A 236 9.27 -16.32 -10.03
N LEU A 237 8.94 -17.43 -10.69
CA LEU A 237 9.71 -18.66 -10.64
C LEU A 237 11.07 -18.46 -11.31
N ILE A 238 11.08 -17.89 -12.51
CA ILE A 238 12.33 -17.62 -13.25
C ILE A 238 13.22 -16.66 -12.48
N SER A 239 12.67 -15.57 -11.91
CA SER A 239 13.45 -14.62 -11.12
C SER A 239 13.95 -15.24 -9.81
N SER A 240 13.10 -15.96 -9.07
CA SER A 240 13.51 -16.62 -7.81
C SER A 240 14.56 -17.72 -8.00
N PHE A 241 14.60 -18.39 -9.16
CA PHE A 241 15.68 -19.30 -9.52
C PHE A 241 16.98 -18.59 -9.90
N LYS A 242 16.92 -17.39 -10.48
CA LYS A 242 18.12 -16.59 -10.79
C LYS A 242 18.78 -16.06 -9.53
N ASP A 243 17.98 -15.59 -8.58
CA ASP A 243 18.48 -14.98 -7.34
C ASP A 243 18.74 -16.01 -6.24
N GLY A 244 18.44 -17.30 -6.48
CA GLY A 244 18.58 -18.38 -5.50
C GLY A 244 17.55 -18.34 -4.35
N ARG A 245 16.67 -17.33 -4.33
CA ARG A 245 15.67 -17.10 -3.29
C ARG A 245 14.72 -18.30 -3.09
N LEU A 246 14.36 -19.00 -4.16
CA LEU A 246 13.46 -20.15 -4.05
C LEU A 246 14.05 -21.27 -3.18
N PHE A 247 15.37 -21.44 -3.21
CA PHE A 247 16.06 -22.48 -2.44
C PHE A 247 15.99 -22.19 -0.94
N THR A 248 16.24 -20.94 -0.53
CA THR A 248 16.14 -20.52 0.88
C THR A 248 14.70 -20.54 1.38
N GLN A 249 13.73 -20.18 0.52
CA GLN A 249 12.31 -20.34 0.82
C GLN A 249 11.94 -21.82 1.04
N ALA A 250 12.41 -22.72 0.17
CA ALA A 250 12.17 -24.16 0.34
C ALA A 250 12.79 -24.68 1.64
N GLU A 251 14.03 -24.31 1.93
CA GLU A 251 14.73 -24.71 3.16
C GLU A 251 13.97 -24.28 4.42
N THR A 252 13.57 -23.01 4.50
CA THR A 252 12.77 -22.49 5.63
C THR A 252 11.42 -23.18 5.76
N MET A 253 10.72 -23.45 4.66
CA MET A 253 9.47 -24.21 4.68
C MET A 253 9.65 -25.63 5.24
N PHE A 254 10.72 -26.34 4.88
CA PHE A 254 11.00 -27.70 5.38
C PHE A 254 11.35 -27.76 6.87
N GLN A 255 11.84 -26.66 7.45
CA GLN A 255 12.11 -26.59 8.88
C GLN A 255 10.83 -26.57 9.71
N HIS A 256 9.75 -25.96 9.20
CA HIS A 256 8.50 -25.75 9.93
C HIS A 256 7.38 -26.71 9.54
N TYR A 257 7.36 -27.19 8.28
CA TYR A 257 6.26 -28.00 7.76
C TYR A 257 6.73 -29.35 7.23
N LYS A 258 5.88 -30.37 7.41
CA LYS A 258 6.16 -31.74 6.96
C LYS A 258 5.90 -31.89 5.46
N ASN A 259 4.83 -31.29 4.96
CA ASN A 259 4.37 -31.39 3.59
C ASN A 259 4.50 -30.01 2.93
N VAL A 260 5.65 -29.78 2.29
CA VAL A 260 5.92 -28.52 1.55
C VAL A 260 5.54 -28.71 0.09
N MET A 261 4.77 -27.78 -0.44
CA MET A 261 4.32 -27.80 -1.83
C MET A 261 4.70 -26.50 -2.52
N LEU A 262 5.22 -26.61 -3.74
CA LEU A 262 5.43 -25.49 -4.65
C LEU A 262 4.31 -25.51 -5.69
N LEU A 263 3.42 -24.53 -5.62
CA LEU A 263 2.36 -24.33 -6.61
C LEU A 263 2.87 -23.39 -7.70
N ILE A 264 3.00 -23.91 -8.92
CA ILE A 264 3.35 -23.14 -10.10
C ILE A 264 2.07 -22.86 -10.88
N GLU A 265 1.69 -21.58 -10.93
CA GLU A 265 0.48 -21.12 -11.60
C GLU A 265 0.79 -20.49 -12.97
N PHE A 266 0.05 -20.92 -13.99
CA PHE A 266 0.08 -20.35 -15.33
C PHE A 266 -1.07 -19.35 -15.52
N ASP A 267 -0.83 -18.38 -16.41
CA ASP A 267 -1.86 -17.46 -16.87
C ASP A 267 -2.80 -18.19 -17.86
N GLN A 268 -4.11 -18.10 -17.63
CA GLN A 268 -5.15 -18.75 -18.45
C GLN A 268 -5.04 -18.43 -19.94
N ASN A 269 -4.51 -17.25 -20.27
CA ASN A 269 -4.41 -16.75 -21.64
C ASN A 269 -3.08 -17.10 -22.32
N LYS A 270 -2.17 -17.82 -21.65
CA LYS A 270 -0.88 -18.24 -22.21
C LYS A 270 -0.86 -19.75 -22.37
N SER A 271 -0.35 -20.21 -23.52
CA SER A 271 -0.23 -21.64 -23.81
C SER A 271 0.59 -22.34 -22.73
N PHE A 272 0.10 -23.50 -22.28
CA PHE A 272 0.78 -24.42 -21.36
C PHE A 272 1.98 -25.06 -22.08
N THR A 273 3.05 -24.30 -22.28
CA THR A 273 4.30 -24.83 -22.80
C THR A 273 5.46 -24.27 -21.98
N LEU A 274 5.93 -25.10 -21.05
CA LEU A 274 7.33 -25.04 -20.62
C LEU A 274 8.15 -25.60 -21.79
N GLU A 275 8.32 -24.88 -22.90
CA GLU A 275 9.06 -25.42 -24.05
C GLU A 275 10.49 -25.78 -23.64
N PRO A 276 10.85 -27.07 -23.65
CA PRO A 276 11.80 -27.57 -24.64
C PRO A 276 11.57 -29.09 -24.91
N PHE A 277 10.52 -29.46 -25.64
CA PHE A 277 10.35 -30.85 -26.11
C PHE A 277 10.70 -31.06 -27.59
N ALA A 278 11.04 -29.99 -28.33
CA ALA A 278 11.28 -30.09 -29.77
C ALA A 278 12.74 -30.45 -30.15
N ASP A 279 13.73 -30.19 -29.30
CA ASP A 279 15.14 -30.28 -29.71
C ASP A 279 15.83 -31.62 -29.45
N LEU A 280 15.13 -32.62 -28.90
CA LEU A 280 15.68 -33.97 -28.74
C LEU A 280 15.45 -34.89 -29.96
N SER A 281 14.74 -34.43 -31.00
CA SER A 281 14.56 -35.20 -32.25
C SER A 281 14.83 -34.42 -33.54
N GLY A 282 15.41 -33.22 -33.49
CA GLY A 282 15.55 -32.34 -34.65
C GLY A 282 16.94 -31.73 -34.80
N SER A 283 17.70 -32.26 -35.76
CA SER A 283 18.84 -31.66 -36.49
C SER A 283 19.50 -30.37 -35.95
N LEU A 284 20.83 -30.48 -35.84
CA LEU A 284 21.93 -29.54 -35.54
C LEU A 284 21.94 -28.13 -36.20
N SER A 285 20.81 -27.51 -36.53
CA SER A 285 20.79 -26.23 -37.25
C SER A 285 19.61 -25.33 -36.89
N SER A 286 19.61 -24.77 -35.68
CA SER A 286 18.98 -23.46 -35.44
C SER A 286 19.77 -22.66 -34.39
N VAL A 287 20.54 -21.69 -34.88
CA VAL A 287 21.31 -20.74 -34.06
C VAL A 287 20.42 -19.54 -33.73
N GLY A 288 19.61 -19.69 -32.68
CA GLY A 288 18.94 -18.62 -31.93
C GLY A 288 18.99 -19.01 -30.45
N PRO A 289 19.11 -18.09 -29.47
CA PRO A 289 19.59 -18.41 -28.13
C PRO A 289 18.64 -19.40 -27.42
N PRO A 290 18.99 -20.69 -27.27
CA PRO A 290 18.09 -21.74 -26.77
C PRO A 290 18.29 -22.05 -25.27
N ASN A 291 18.96 -21.15 -24.54
CA ASN A 291 19.57 -21.52 -23.25
C ASN A 291 18.72 -21.23 -22.01
N VAL A 292 17.56 -20.57 -22.12
CA VAL A 292 16.80 -20.15 -20.91
C VAL A 292 15.80 -21.20 -20.44
N SER A 293 15.21 -21.97 -21.35
CA SER A 293 14.18 -22.95 -20.97
C SER A 293 14.74 -24.32 -20.58
N SER A 294 15.87 -24.72 -21.18
CA SER A 294 16.69 -25.84 -20.69
C SER A 294 17.29 -25.57 -19.30
N ASP A 295 17.56 -24.29 -18.99
CA ASP A 295 18.04 -23.84 -17.68
C ASP A 295 16.95 -23.89 -16.60
N LEU A 296 15.70 -23.51 -16.90
CA LEU A 296 14.62 -23.61 -15.92
C LEU A 296 14.33 -25.08 -15.56
N GLN A 297 14.29 -25.98 -16.54
CA GLN A 297 14.06 -27.40 -16.28
C GLN A 297 15.20 -28.02 -15.48
N SER A 298 16.45 -27.75 -15.84
CA SER A 298 17.60 -28.28 -15.09
C SER A 298 17.62 -27.76 -13.66
N LYS A 299 17.23 -26.50 -13.43
CA LYS A 299 17.08 -25.91 -12.08
C LYS A 299 15.93 -26.50 -11.28
N ILE A 300 14.78 -26.78 -11.90
CA ILE A 300 13.69 -27.50 -11.23
C ILE A 300 14.13 -28.91 -10.85
N VAL A 301 14.84 -29.62 -11.74
CA VAL A 301 15.41 -30.94 -11.44
C VAL A 301 16.44 -30.85 -10.30
N LEU A 302 17.29 -29.83 -10.30
CA LEU A 302 18.24 -29.61 -9.21
C LEU A 302 17.52 -29.35 -7.87
N LEU A 303 16.43 -28.58 -7.89
CA LEU A 303 15.61 -28.32 -6.70
C LEU A 303 14.95 -29.60 -6.18
N THR A 304 14.41 -30.45 -7.05
CA THR A 304 13.78 -31.71 -6.63
C THR A 304 14.80 -32.75 -6.17
N LEU A 305 16.02 -32.73 -6.70
CA LEU A 305 17.13 -33.53 -6.20
C LEU A 305 17.60 -33.08 -4.82
N ALA A 306 17.67 -31.77 -4.58
CA ALA A 306 18.04 -31.22 -3.28
C ALA A 306 16.96 -31.44 -2.22
N PHE A 307 15.69 -31.31 -2.60
CA PHE A 307 14.53 -31.47 -1.71
C PHE A 307 13.62 -32.61 -2.17
N PRO A 308 13.95 -33.89 -1.87
CA PRO A 308 13.20 -35.04 -2.38
C PRO A 308 11.76 -35.14 -1.84
N ARG A 309 11.43 -34.38 -0.80
CA ARG A 309 10.08 -34.31 -0.21
C ARG A 309 9.24 -33.16 -0.77
N LEU A 310 9.79 -32.31 -1.63
CA LEU A 310 9.08 -31.18 -2.22
C LEU A 310 8.10 -31.69 -3.26
N ARG A 311 6.83 -31.31 -3.11
CA ARG A 311 5.79 -31.64 -4.10
C ARG A 311 5.54 -30.43 -4.98
N ILE A 312 5.60 -30.61 -6.29
CA ILE A 312 5.29 -29.55 -7.25
C ILE A 312 3.88 -29.76 -7.77
N ILE A 313 3.04 -28.72 -7.69
CA ILE A 313 1.69 -28.69 -8.22
C ILE A 313 1.68 -27.71 -9.39
N TRP A 314 1.18 -28.17 -10.53
CA TRP A 314 1.02 -27.34 -11.71
C TRP A 314 -0.46 -26.97 -11.85
N SER A 315 -0.75 -25.68 -11.97
CA SER A 315 -2.10 -25.20 -12.18
C SER A 315 -2.18 -24.30 -13.40
N SER A 316 -3.09 -24.60 -14.33
CA SER A 316 -3.33 -23.82 -15.54
C SER A 316 -4.10 -22.52 -15.27
N SER A 317 -4.72 -22.39 -14.09
CA SER A 317 -5.54 -21.23 -13.75
C SER A 317 -5.75 -21.08 -12.23
N PRO A 318 -5.96 -19.85 -11.73
CA PRO A 318 -6.43 -19.62 -10.36
C PRO A 318 -7.69 -20.41 -9.99
N TYR A 319 -8.61 -20.62 -10.95
CA TYR A 319 -9.83 -21.41 -10.74
C TYR A 319 -9.54 -22.87 -10.43
N GLN A 320 -8.59 -23.46 -11.16
CA GLN A 320 -8.12 -24.84 -10.93
C GLN A 320 -7.31 -24.93 -9.64
N THR A 321 -6.51 -23.90 -9.31
CA THR A 321 -5.79 -23.87 -8.03
C THR A 321 -6.76 -23.97 -6.85
N ALA A 322 -7.86 -23.21 -6.89
CA ALA A 322 -8.88 -23.26 -5.84
C ALA A 322 -9.55 -24.65 -5.73
N GLU A 323 -9.78 -25.34 -6.84
CA GLU A 323 -10.29 -26.73 -6.86
C GLU A 323 -9.26 -27.74 -6.29
N ILE A 324 -7.98 -27.54 -6.59
CA ILE A 324 -6.89 -28.34 -6.02
C ILE A 324 -6.82 -28.12 -4.51
N PHE A 325 -6.94 -26.88 -4.03
CA PHE A 325 -6.92 -26.57 -2.60
C PHE A 325 -8.10 -27.20 -1.87
N GLU A 326 -9.29 -27.15 -2.44
CA GLU A 326 -10.48 -27.86 -1.92
C GLU A 326 -10.21 -29.37 -1.79
N SER A 327 -9.66 -29.98 -2.84
CA SER A 327 -9.35 -31.42 -2.88
C SER A 327 -8.27 -31.83 -1.88
N LEU A 328 -7.20 -31.02 -1.74
CA LEU A 328 -6.12 -31.26 -0.78
C LEU A 328 -6.60 -31.13 0.67
N LYS A 329 -7.55 -30.23 0.90
CA LYS A 329 -8.07 -29.96 2.23
C LYS A 329 -9.07 -31.01 2.71
N ALA A 330 -9.79 -31.66 1.79
CA ALA A 330 -10.79 -32.68 2.13
C ALA A 330 -10.24 -33.88 2.95
N GLN A 331 -8.92 -34.10 2.99
CA GLN A 331 -8.29 -35.22 3.68
C GLN A 331 -7.45 -34.83 4.89
N GLU A 332 -7.44 -33.56 5.28
CA GLU A 332 -6.49 -32.99 6.24
C GLU A 332 -7.19 -32.19 7.35
N GLU A 333 -6.48 -31.94 8.45
CA GLU A 333 -6.98 -31.15 9.57
C GLU A 333 -6.93 -29.63 9.30
N GLU A 334 -7.75 -28.88 10.04
CA GLU A 334 -7.83 -27.43 9.92
C GLU A 334 -6.63 -26.71 10.57
N PRO A 335 -6.00 -25.73 9.90
CA PRO A 335 -4.85 -25.02 10.44
C PRO A 335 -5.24 -24.05 11.57
N ASP A 336 -4.39 -23.92 12.59
CA ASP A 336 -4.53 -22.87 13.61
C ASP A 336 -3.79 -21.59 13.17
N PRO A 337 -4.48 -20.44 13.00
CA PRO A 337 -3.86 -19.18 12.59
C PRO A 337 -2.75 -18.72 13.53
N MET A 338 -2.90 -18.95 14.85
CA MET A 338 -1.88 -18.53 15.82
C MET A 338 -0.59 -19.36 15.71
N ALA A 339 -0.71 -20.65 15.44
CA ALA A 339 0.44 -21.52 15.23
C ALA A 339 1.19 -21.16 13.94
N ALA A 340 0.44 -20.84 12.88
CA ALA A 340 0.98 -20.40 11.59
C ALA A 340 1.83 -19.13 11.69
N VAL A 341 1.35 -18.10 12.41
CA VAL A 341 2.13 -16.85 12.60
C VAL A 341 3.39 -17.08 13.43
N ARG A 342 3.34 -17.99 14.42
CA ARG A 342 4.52 -18.34 15.21
C ARG A 342 5.54 -19.18 14.42
N ALA A 343 5.13 -19.82 13.34
CA ALA A 343 6.01 -20.66 12.52
C ALA A 343 6.95 -19.77 11.69
N GLY A 344 8.20 -19.64 12.13
CA GLY A 344 9.24 -18.83 11.48
C GLY A 344 9.61 -17.55 12.22
N LEU A 345 8.92 -17.23 13.33
CA LEU A 345 9.45 -16.29 14.32
C LEU A 345 10.46 -17.04 15.20
N ASP A 346 11.70 -16.56 15.21
CA ASP A 346 12.73 -17.08 16.12
C ASP A 346 12.20 -17.03 17.56
N ARG A 347 12.30 -18.16 18.28
CA ARG A 347 11.83 -18.26 19.68
C ARG A 347 12.54 -17.28 20.63
N ASP A 348 13.69 -16.73 20.19
CA ASP A 348 14.51 -15.78 20.94
C ASP A 348 14.29 -14.30 20.54
N MET A 349 13.45 -14.01 19.54
CA MET A 349 13.10 -12.64 19.19
C MET A 349 12.06 -12.10 20.17
N ARG A 350 12.52 -11.35 21.19
CA ARG A 350 11.63 -10.58 22.07
C ARG A 350 10.96 -9.48 21.25
N VAL A 351 9.68 -9.22 21.53
CA VAL A 351 8.88 -8.14 20.93
C VAL A 351 9.52 -6.75 21.14
N GLU A 352 10.42 -6.63 22.12
CA GLU A 352 11.22 -5.43 22.41
C GLU A 352 12.32 -5.15 21.36
N ASP A 353 12.68 -6.11 20.51
CA ASP A 353 13.57 -5.92 19.35
C ASP A 353 12.78 -5.41 18.12
N GLN A 354 11.57 -4.87 18.30
CA GLN A 354 10.87 -4.15 17.23
C GLN A 354 11.76 -3.00 16.76
N VAL A 355 12.33 -3.20 15.57
CA VAL A 355 13.15 -2.26 14.83
C VAL A 355 12.34 -0.99 14.59
N PHE A 356 12.43 -0.04 15.51
CA PHE A 356 12.12 1.34 15.20
C PHE A 356 13.15 1.78 14.14
N ASN A 357 12.65 2.22 12.98
CA ASN A 357 13.41 2.63 11.80
C ASN A 357 14.08 1.47 11.03
N GLN A 358 13.31 0.76 10.20
CA GLN A 358 13.84 -0.26 9.27
C GLN A 358 14.74 0.35 8.19
N GLU A 359 14.38 1.49 7.60
CA GLU A 359 15.12 2.06 6.47
C GLU A 359 16.60 2.37 6.81
N PRO A 360 16.93 3.02 7.95
CA PRO A 360 18.32 3.22 8.35
C PRO A 360 19.10 1.93 8.57
N GLN A 361 18.47 0.92 9.17
CA GLN A 361 19.11 -0.36 9.43
C GLN A 361 19.37 -1.13 8.14
N GLU A 362 18.41 -1.15 7.21
CA GLU A 362 18.63 -1.74 5.88
C GLU A 362 19.73 -1.02 5.09
N MET A 363 19.82 0.31 5.24
CA MET A 363 20.88 1.09 4.61
C MET A 363 22.26 0.74 5.20
N LEU A 364 22.36 0.62 6.52
CA LEU A 364 23.60 0.22 7.21
C LEU A 364 23.99 -1.24 6.91
N ALA A 365 23.02 -2.15 6.77
CA ALA A 365 23.27 -3.56 6.44
C ALA A 365 23.88 -3.76 5.04
N LYS A 366 23.72 -2.78 4.14
CA LYS A 366 24.35 -2.78 2.81
C LYS A 366 25.79 -2.27 2.83
N VAL A 367 26.24 -1.64 3.92
CA VAL A 367 27.61 -1.13 4.04
C VAL A 367 28.58 -2.30 4.17
N PRO A 368 29.70 -2.31 3.42
CA PRO A 368 30.67 -3.39 3.46
C PRO A 368 31.15 -3.71 4.89
N GLY A 369 30.99 -4.98 5.28
CA GLY A 369 31.43 -5.49 6.59
C GLY A 369 30.43 -5.32 7.73
N VAL A 370 29.32 -4.58 7.54
CA VAL A 370 28.23 -4.54 8.53
C VAL A 370 27.47 -5.86 8.48
N THR A 371 27.35 -6.52 9.63
CA THR A 371 26.63 -7.78 9.79
C THR A 371 25.49 -7.61 10.79
N GLY A 372 24.50 -8.52 10.78
CA GLY A 372 23.36 -8.49 11.70
C GLY A 372 23.72 -8.52 13.20
N LYS A 373 24.95 -8.91 13.55
CA LYS A 373 25.46 -8.84 14.93
C LYS A 373 26.01 -7.45 15.27
N ASN A 374 26.77 -6.86 14.35
CA ASN A 374 27.43 -5.58 14.59
C ASN A 374 26.48 -4.39 14.39
N ILE A 375 25.44 -4.56 13.57
CA ILE A 375 24.45 -3.50 13.32
C ILE A 375 23.71 -3.10 14.60
N LYS A 376 23.44 -4.05 15.51
CA LYS A 376 22.83 -3.74 16.81
C LYS A 376 23.72 -2.80 17.63
N ASN A 377 25.03 -3.02 17.63
CA ASN A 377 25.98 -2.15 18.32
C ASN A 377 26.07 -0.77 17.67
N LEU A 378 26.01 -0.69 16.34
CA LEU A 378 25.99 0.58 15.61
C LEU A 378 24.72 1.41 15.87
N VAL A 379 23.55 0.75 15.89
CA VAL A 379 22.27 1.40 16.17
C VAL A 379 22.19 1.88 17.62
N MET A 380 22.77 1.14 18.56
CA MET A 380 22.85 1.58 19.96
C MET A 380 23.92 2.68 20.17
N GLY A 381 24.95 2.72 19.33
CA GLY A 381 26.10 3.62 19.49
C GLY A 381 26.00 4.94 18.74
N ALA A 382 25.08 5.07 17.78
CA ALA A 382 24.92 6.27 16.96
C ALA A 382 23.44 6.70 16.89
N GLU A 383 23.17 7.99 16.96
CA GLU A 383 21.82 8.53 16.89
C GLU A 383 21.26 8.52 15.46
N ASN A 384 22.13 8.72 14.46
CA ASN A 384 21.73 8.85 13.05
C ASN A 384 22.76 8.25 12.08
N ILE A 385 22.33 7.87 10.87
CA ILE A 385 23.24 7.39 9.80
C ILE A 385 24.32 8.42 9.47
N ARG A 386 23.96 9.72 9.53
CA ARG A 386 24.90 10.83 9.30
C ARG A 386 26.08 10.79 10.28
N GLU A 387 25.81 10.41 11.53
CA GLU A 387 26.84 10.31 12.55
C GLU A 387 27.80 9.15 12.21
N VAL A 388 27.24 7.97 11.89
CA VAL A 388 28.04 6.80 11.46
C VAL A 388 28.92 7.11 10.23
N ALA A 389 28.42 7.92 9.29
CA ALA A 389 29.18 8.32 8.11
C ALA A 389 30.34 9.28 8.42
N ASN A 390 30.22 10.08 9.48
CA ASN A 390 31.22 11.08 9.88
C ASN A 390 32.17 10.60 11.00
N MET A 391 31.93 9.44 11.61
CA MET A 391 32.78 8.87 12.66
C MET A 391 34.17 8.51 12.12
N GLU A 392 35.20 8.74 12.95
CA GLU A 392 36.56 8.31 12.63
C GLU A 392 36.77 6.80 12.88
N VAL A 393 37.82 6.22 12.27
CA VAL A 393 38.17 4.80 12.46
C VAL A 393 38.38 4.43 13.94
N GLY A 394 38.79 5.40 14.77
CA GLY A 394 38.94 5.22 16.22
C GLY A 394 37.62 4.97 16.96
N GLU A 395 36.54 5.62 16.52
CA GLU A 395 35.21 5.54 17.13
C GLU A 395 34.42 4.33 16.61
N LEU A 396 34.66 3.93 15.35
CA LEU A 396 34.06 2.72 14.76
C LEU A 396 34.71 1.42 15.26
N ARG A 397 35.96 1.46 15.71
CA ARG A 397 36.71 0.30 16.24
C ARG A 397 35.99 -0.44 17.38
N PRO A 398 35.53 0.22 18.46
CA PRO A 398 34.82 -0.46 19.55
C PRO A 398 33.44 -1.01 19.15
N LEU A 399 32.80 -0.45 18.12
CA LEU A 399 31.44 -0.82 17.70
C LEU A 399 31.43 -2.02 16.74
N VAL A 400 32.34 -2.02 15.76
CA VAL A 400 32.28 -2.93 14.61
C VAL A 400 33.56 -3.77 14.43
N GLY A 401 34.65 -3.40 15.10
CA GLY A 401 35.98 -4.00 14.96
C GLY A 401 36.89 -3.22 13.99
N GLU A 402 38.20 -3.47 14.04
CA GLU A 402 39.19 -2.67 13.31
C GLU A 402 39.12 -2.82 11.78
N GLU A 403 38.96 -4.04 11.27
CA GLU A 403 38.89 -4.29 9.83
C GLU A 403 37.60 -3.73 9.22
N VAL A 404 36.48 -3.96 9.91
CA VAL A 404 35.17 -3.46 9.48
C VAL A 404 35.10 -1.95 9.59
N GLY A 405 35.62 -1.35 10.67
CA GLY A 405 35.66 0.10 10.84
C GLY A 405 36.43 0.81 9.70
N LYS A 406 37.54 0.21 9.23
CA LYS A 406 38.26 0.72 8.04
C LYS A 406 37.44 0.60 6.77
N ALA A 407 36.70 -0.51 6.58
CA ALA A 407 35.84 -0.71 5.42
C ALA A 407 34.65 0.26 5.39
N VAL A 408 34.01 0.50 6.53
CA VAL A 408 32.92 1.47 6.70
C VAL A 408 33.40 2.89 6.44
N TYR A 409 34.50 3.30 7.08
CA TYR A 409 35.11 4.62 6.87
C TYR A 409 35.54 4.81 5.42
N GLY A 410 36.15 3.79 4.82
CA GLY A 410 36.54 3.78 3.42
C GLY A 410 35.36 3.90 2.47
N PHE A 411 34.21 3.28 2.78
CA PHE A 411 33.01 3.38 1.96
C PHE A 411 32.42 4.80 1.95
N PHE A 412 32.26 5.43 3.11
CA PHE A 412 31.66 6.76 3.20
C PHE A 412 32.58 7.90 2.72
N ASN A 413 33.89 7.76 2.92
CA ASN A 413 34.87 8.78 2.53
C ASN A 413 35.51 8.52 1.14
N ARG A 414 35.05 7.51 0.40
CA ARG A 414 35.53 7.27 -0.97
C ARG A 414 35.02 8.36 -1.89
N ASN A 415 35.94 9.13 -2.45
CA ASN A 415 35.63 10.09 -3.49
C ASN A 415 35.58 9.36 -4.85
N VAL A 416 34.36 9.16 -5.37
CA VAL A 416 34.12 8.46 -6.64
C VAL A 416 34.66 9.24 -7.84
N MET A 417 34.79 10.58 -7.73
CA MET A 417 35.26 11.43 -8.83
C MET A 417 36.77 11.40 -9.06
N ALA A 418 37.55 10.88 -8.11
CA ALA A 418 39.01 10.83 -8.19
C ALA A 418 39.55 9.53 -8.83
N GLU A 419 38.69 8.58 -9.19
CA GLU A 419 39.06 7.29 -9.79
C GLU A 419 38.80 7.21 -11.31
N GLU A 420 38.18 8.24 -11.91
CA GLU A 420 37.95 8.33 -13.36
C GLU A 420 39.09 9.08 -14.12
N GLU A 421 40.10 9.58 -13.42
CA GLU A 421 41.38 10.07 -13.98
C GLU A 421 42.49 9.02 -13.77
#